data_AF-A0A2M9LXD2-F1
#
_entry.id   AF-A0A2M9LXD2-F1
#
_cell.length_a   1.000
_cell.length_b   1.000
_cell.length_c   1.000
_cell.angle_alpha   90.00
_cell.angle_beta   90.00
_cell.angle_gamma   90.00
#
_symmetry.space_group_name_H-M   'P 1'
#
loop_
_entity.id
_entity.type
_entity.pdbx_description
1 polymer ?
#
loop_
_entity_poly.entity_id
_entity_poly.type
_entity_poly.pdbx_seq_one_letter_code
_entity_poly.pdbx_strand_id
1 'polypeptide(L)'
;MELEQALHTARALVLADLMADDVADAEIVSLVEDAVTHRRWWVEQWPEGASFVAGLIAQDVQDALLERYGRWPLCPVCTESGDPHALDVEPELGPDPHWVCPKTAVAVAPVGQLRAPAEG
;
A
#
# COMPACT_ATOMS: atom_id res chain seq x y z
N MET A 1 5.91 10.33 20.41
CA MET A 1 6.96 10.41 19.37
C MET A 1 6.94 9.19 18.46
N GLU A 2 6.76 7.98 18.98
CA GLU A 2 6.72 6.74 18.17
C GLU A 2 5.54 6.66 17.19
N LEU A 3 4.34 7.09 17.58
CA LEU A 3 3.16 7.12 16.69
C LEU A 3 3.38 7.97 15.43
N GLU A 4 3.80 9.23 15.62
CA GLU A 4 4.09 10.15 14.51
C GLU A 4 5.13 9.56 13.56
N GLN A 5 6.18 8.95 14.12
CA GLN A 5 7.23 8.34 13.32
C GLN A 5 6.70 7.13 12.54
N ALA A 6 5.87 6.28 13.14
CA ALA A 6 5.25 5.15 12.47
C ALA A 6 4.34 5.60 11.32
N LEU A 7 3.47 6.59 11.56
CA LEU A 7 2.57 7.15 10.54
C LEU A 7 3.34 7.82 9.40
N HIS A 8 4.36 8.64 9.70
CA HIS A 8 5.18 9.27 8.67
C HIS A 8 5.99 8.25 7.86
N THR A 9 6.47 7.18 8.51
CA THR A 9 7.19 6.09 7.82
C THR A 9 6.24 5.36 6.87
N ALA A 10 5.06 4.96 7.36
CA ALA A 10 4.05 4.30 6.53
C ALA A 10 3.60 5.16 5.35
N ARG A 11 3.34 6.45 5.59
CA ARG A 11 3.04 7.43 4.54
C ARG A 11 4.13 7.46 3.48
N ALA A 12 5.40 7.54 3.89
CA ALA A 12 6.53 7.58 2.97
C ALA A 12 6.66 6.30 2.13
N LEU A 13 6.43 5.13 2.74
CA LEU A 13 6.47 3.84 2.04
C LEU A 13 5.36 3.76 0.98
N VAL A 14 4.11 4.08 1.32
CA VAL A 14 3.01 4.02 0.36
C VAL A 14 3.18 5.03 -0.77
N LEU A 15 3.68 6.24 -0.48
CA LEU A 15 4.03 7.20 -1.53
C LEU A 15 5.14 6.70 -2.44
N ALA A 16 6.15 6.00 -1.92
CA ALA A 16 7.21 5.41 -2.73
C ALA A 16 6.66 4.39 -3.73
N ASP A 17 5.70 3.56 -3.32
CA ASP A 17 5.04 2.58 -4.19
C ASP A 17 4.16 3.25 -5.27
N LEU A 18 3.40 4.29 -4.88
CA LEU A 18 2.61 5.08 -5.82
C LEU A 18 3.50 5.78 -6.86
N MET A 19 4.66 6.29 -6.43
CA MET A 19 5.65 6.89 -7.33
C MET A 19 6.30 5.85 -8.24
N ALA A 20 6.54 4.63 -7.75
CA ALA A 20 7.09 3.54 -8.56
C ALA A 20 6.13 3.13 -9.68
N ASP A 21 4.81 3.17 -9.44
CA ASP A 21 3.80 2.85 -10.45
C ASP A 21 3.31 4.08 -11.25
N ASP A 22 3.96 5.24 -11.08
CA ASP A 22 3.64 6.52 -11.76
C ASP A 22 2.19 7.01 -11.55
N VAL A 23 1.65 6.82 -10.35
CA VAL A 23 0.27 7.24 -9.97
C VAL A 23 0.26 8.21 -8.78
N ALA A 24 1.38 8.86 -8.46
CA ALA A 24 1.50 9.76 -7.30
C ALA A 24 0.98 11.20 -7.56
N ASP A 25 -0.18 11.33 -8.20
CA ASP A 25 -0.84 12.62 -8.44
C ASP A 25 -1.45 13.23 -7.16
N ALA A 26 -1.67 14.55 -7.16
CA ALA A 26 -2.12 15.28 -5.97
C ALA A 26 -3.44 14.76 -5.35
N GLU A 27 -4.39 14.31 -6.18
CA GLU A 27 -5.63 13.70 -5.70
C GLU A 27 -5.38 12.36 -4.99
N ILE A 28 -4.47 11.54 -5.53
CA ILE A 28 -4.11 10.25 -4.96
C ILE A 28 -3.30 10.43 -3.68
N VAL A 29 -2.37 11.38 -3.64
CA VAL A 29 -1.67 11.78 -2.40
C VAL A 29 -2.66 12.18 -1.32
N SER A 30 -3.76 12.86 -1.67
CA SER A 30 -4.79 13.23 -0.70
C SER A 30 -5.48 12.00 -0.09
N LEU A 31 -5.68 10.92 -0.87
CA LEU A 31 -6.19 9.64 -0.33
C LEU A 31 -5.23 9.03 0.70
N VAL A 32 -3.92 9.16 0.49
CA VAL A 32 -2.91 8.71 1.46
C VAL A 32 -3.03 9.50 2.76
N GLU A 33 -3.20 10.83 2.69
CA GLU A 33 -3.37 11.65 3.90
C GLU A 33 -4.66 11.32 4.66
N ASP A 34 -5.75 11.02 3.94
CA ASP A 34 -7.01 10.57 4.54
C ASP A 34 -6.82 9.24 5.27
N ALA A 35 -6.16 8.27 4.65
CA ALA A 35 -5.81 6.98 5.26
C ALA A 35 -4.92 7.15 6.50
N VAL A 36 -3.88 7.99 6.43
CA VAL A 36 -3.01 8.31 7.57
C VAL A 36 -3.80 8.93 8.73
N THR A 37 -4.72 9.86 8.42
CA THR A 37 -5.58 10.51 9.43
C THR A 37 -6.51 9.50 10.09
N HIS A 38 -7.10 8.58 9.32
CA HIS A 38 -7.94 7.53 9.86
C HIS A 38 -7.12 6.57 10.75
N ARG A 39 -5.93 6.15 10.32
CA ARG A 39 -5.10 5.21 11.09
C ARG A 39 -4.46 5.82 12.32
N ARG A 40 -4.23 7.14 12.35
CA ARG A 40 -3.88 7.85 13.59
C ARG A 40 -4.91 7.58 14.67
N TRP A 41 -6.18 7.85 14.40
CA TRP A 41 -7.26 7.67 15.38
C TRP A 41 -7.34 6.21 15.84
N TRP A 42 -7.17 5.26 14.91
CA TRP A 42 -7.19 3.83 15.23
C TRP A 42 -6.07 3.43 16.20
N VAL A 43 -4.83 3.87 15.96
CA VAL A 43 -3.70 3.59 16.88
C VAL A 43 -3.83 4.33 18.21
N GLU A 44 -4.46 5.50 18.24
CA GLU A 44 -4.78 6.17 19.51
C GLU A 44 -5.73 5.32 20.38
N GLN A 45 -6.59 4.49 19.76
CA GLN A 45 -7.42 3.52 20.48
C GLN A 45 -6.65 2.23 20.82
N TRP A 46 -5.66 1.85 20.00
CA TRP A 46 -4.84 0.65 20.19
C TRP A 46 -3.36 0.89 19.82
N PRO A 47 -2.53 1.31 20.79
CA PRO A 47 -1.15 1.75 20.53
C PRO A 47 -0.23 0.69 19.92
N GLU A 48 -0.42 -0.59 20.28
CA GLU A 48 0.38 -1.70 19.73
C GLU A 48 0.17 -1.86 18.21
N GLY A 49 -0.97 -1.39 17.70
CA GLY A 49 -1.29 -1.34 16.29
C GLY A 49 -0.37 -0.43 15.46
N ALA A 50 0.48 0.39 16.09
CA ALA A 50 1.46 1.23 15.39
C ALA A 50 2.37 0.43 14.44
N SER A 51 2.66 -0.83 14.76
CA SER A 51 3.48 -1.69 13.90
C SER A 51 2.77 -2.18 12.63
N PHE A 52 1.45 -2.00 12.52
CA PHE A 52 0.63 -2.53 11.41
C PHE A 52 0.20 -1.43 10.42
N VAL A 53 0.43 -0.16 10.76
CA VAL A 53 -0.11 0.98 10.00
C VAL A 53 0.40 1.05 8.57
N ALA A 54 1.61 0.56 8.27
CA ALA A 54 2.11 0.51 6.90
C ALA A 54 1.22 -0.38 6.00
N GLY A 55 0.85 -1.57 6.48
CA GLY A 55 -0.01 -2.48 5.73
C GLY A 55 -1.45 -1.98 5.64
N LEU A 56 -1.98 -1.40 6.73
CA LEU A 56 -3.34 -0.88 6.77
C LEU A 56 -3.51 0.37 5.89
N ILE A 57 -2.53 1.28 5.86
CA ILE A 57 -2.58 2.46 4.99
C ILE A 57 -2.51 2.03 3.52
N ALA A 58 -1.68 1.04 3.19
CA ALA A 58 -1.61 0.49 1.84
C ALA A 58 -2.97 -0.11 1.39
N GLN A 59 -3.64 -0.86 2.26
CA GLN A 59 -4.98 -1.40 2.01
C GLN A 59 -6.04 -0.29 1.86
N ASP A 60 -6.07 0.69 2.77
CA ASP A 60 -7.01 1.82 2.69
C ASP A 60 -6.87 2.60 1.36
N VAL A 61 -5.62 2.82 0.92
CA VAL A 61 -5.34 3.49 -0.36
C VAL A 61 -5.75 2.62 -1.54
N GLN A 62 -5.49 1.32 -1.47
CA GLN A 62 -5.92 0.37 -2.50
C GLN A 62 -7.44 0.34 -2.65
N ASP A 63 -8.20 0.32 -1.55
CA ASP A 63 -9.65 0.38 -1.56
C ASP A 63 -10.16 1.70 -2.17
N ALA A 64 -9.58 2.83 -1.73
CA ALA A 64 -9.96 4.14 -2.25
C ALA A 64 -9.65 4.31 -3.75
N LEU A 65 -8.52 3.76 -4.22
CA LEU A 65 -8.17 3.74 -5.64
C LEU A 65 -9.11 2.83 -6.41
N LEU A 66 -9.44 1.64 -5.89
CA LEU A 66 -10.35 0.69 -6.55
C LEU A 66 -11.71 1.31 -6.83
N GLU A 67 -12.24 2.09 -5.88
CA GLU A 67 -13.53 2.76 -6.02
C GLU A 67 -13.53 3.89 -7.07
N ARG A 68 -12.39 4.59 -7.25
CA ARG A 68 -12.34 5.86 -8.01
C ARG A 68 -11.59 5.77 -9.34
N TYR A 69 -10.51 5.01 -9.40
CA TYR A 69 -9.55 4.99 -10.50
C TYR A 69 -9.29 3.58 -11.04
N GLY A 70 -9.47 2.54 -10.21
CA GLY A 70 -9.28 1.14 -10.57
C GLY A 70 -8.23 0.43 -9.72
N ARG A 71 -7.82 -0.75 -10.18
CA ARG A 71 -6.94 -1.67 -9.45
C ARG A 71 -5.52 -1.12 -9.34
N TRP A 72 -4.98 -1.13 -8.12
CA TRP A 72 -3.59 -0.76 -7.84
C TRP A 72 -3.07 -1.56 -6.63
N PRO A 73 -1.76 -1.87 -6.57
CA PRO A 73 -0.82 -1.92 -7.70
C PRO A 73 -1.14 -3.15 -8.56
N LEU A 74 -0.95 -3.05 -9.88
CA LEU A 74 -1.17 -4.20 -10.75
C LEU A 74 -0.08 -5.26 -10.56
N CYS A 75 -0.48 -6.53 -10.59
CA CYS A 75 0.44 -7.65 -10.43
C CYS A 75 1.38 -7.79 -11.64
N PRO A 76 2.71 -7.67 -11.46
CA PRO A 76 3.68 -7.82 -12.56
C PRO A 76 3.95 -9.29 -12.91
N VAL A 77 3.55 -10.24 -12.05
CA VAL A 77 3.81 -11.68 -12.22
C VAL A 77 2.86 -12.32 -13.23
N CYS A 78 1.62 -11.84 -13.31
CA CYS A 78 0.56 -12.46 -14.12
C CYS A 78 0.27 -11.71 -15.42
N THR A 79 1.21 -10.93 -15.94
CA THR A 79 1.04 -10.08 -17.14
C THR A 79 0.70 -10.87 -18.41
N GLU A 80 1.21 -12.09 -18.56
CA GLU A 80 0.91 -12.95 -19.71
C GLU A 80 -0.31 -13.87 -19.51
N SER A 81 -0.86 -13.94 -18.30
CA SER A 81 -1.88 -14.93 -17.90
C SER A 81 -3.16 -14.27 -17.36
N GLY A 82 -3.95 -13.75 -18.29
CA GLY A 82 -5.35 -13.35 -18.06
C GLY A 82 -5.55 -11.89 -17.67
N ASP A 83 -6.73 -11.59 -17.11
CA ASP A 83 -7.11 -10.21 -16.76
C ASP A 83 -6.18 -9.62 -15.67
N PRO A 84 -5.73 -8.36 -15.83
CA PRO A 84 -4.93 -7.66 -14.83
C PRO A 84 -5.64 -7.64 -13.47
N HIS A 85 -4.91 -7.97 -12.41
CA HIS A 85 -5.43 -7.94 -11.04
C HIS A 85 -4.48 -7.18 -10.12
N ALA A 86 -5.01 -6.70 -9.00
CA ALA A 86 -4.20 -6.05 -7.99
C ALA A 86 -3.36 -7.08 -7.21
N LEU A 87 -2.27 -6.63 -6.62
CA LEU A 87 -1.58 -7.34 -5.53
C LEU A 87 -2.35 -7.14 -4.23
N ASP A 88 -2.33 -8.12 -3.33
CA ASP A 88 -2.86 -7.99 -1.99
C ASP A 88 -1.75 -7.58 -1.02
N VAL A 89 -2.12 -7.00 0.13
CA VAL A 89 -1.18 -6.73 1.23
C VAL A 89 -1.24 -7.88 2.23
N GLU A 90 -0.11 -8.53 2.46
CA GLU A 90 0.03 -9.63 3.42
C GLU A 90 1.13 -9.34 4.45
N PRO A 91 0.90 -9.64 5.75
CA PRO A 91 -0.35 -10.12 6.32
C PRO A 91 -1.46 -9.05 6.26
N GLU A 92 -2.72 -9.46 6.13
CA GLU A 92 -3.90 -8.58 6.17
C GLU A 92 -3.86 -7.66 7.42
N LEU A 93 -3.47 -8.20 8.57
CA LEU A 93 -3.19 -7.44 9.79
C LEU A 93 -1.93 -7.97 10.47
N GLY A 94 -0.82 -7.23 10.38
CA GLY A 94 0.43 -7.57 11.05
C GLY A 94 1.60 -6.68 10.64
N PRO A 95 2.79 -6.92 11.23
CA PRO A 95 4.01 -6.20 10.87
C PRO A 95 4.58 -6.71 9.56
N ASP A 96 5.60 -6.01 9.04
CA ASP A 96 6.35 -6.38 7.82
C ASP A 96 5.44 -6.65 6.60
N PRO A 97 4.61 -5.68 6.17
CA PRO A 97 3.66 -5.88 5.09
C PRO A 97 4.36 -6.02 3.73
N HIS A 98 3.84 -6.92 2.90
CA HIS A 98 4.31 -7.22 1.55
C HIS A 98 3.18 -7.20 0.54
N TRP A 99 3.49 -6.74 -0.67
CA TRP A 99 2.65 -6.94 -1.83
C TRP A 99 2.77 -8.39 -2.31
N VAL A 100 1.67 -9.12 -2.36
CA VAL A 100 1.59 -10.53 -2.71
C VAL A 100 0.65 -10.72 -3.89
N CYS A 101 1.03 -11.59 -4.83
CA CYS A 101 0.13 -12.01 -5.89
C CYS A 101 -0.92 -12.98 -5.33
N PRO A 102 -2.23 -12.64 -5.32
CA PRO A 102 -3.26 -13.53 -4.78
C PRO A 102 -3.44 -14.84 -5.55
N LYS A 103 -3.07 -14.86 -6.84
CA LYS A 103 -3.20 -16.05 -7.69
C LYS A 103 -2.10 -17.09 -7.43
N THR A 104 -0.90 -16.64 -7.10
CA THR A 104 0.29 -17.52 -7.00
C THR A 104 0.90 -17.55 -5.60
N ALA A 105 0.39 -16.75 -4.66
CA ALA A 105 0.91 -16.56 -3.31
C ALA A 105 2.39 -16.15 -3.25
N VAL A 106 2.91 -15.53 -4.32
CA VAL A 106 4.28 -15.04 -4.38
C VAL A 106 4.34 -13.63 -3.82
N ALA A 107 5.24 -13.41 -2.86
CA ALA A 107 5.62 -12.07 -2.43
C ALA A 107 6.41 -11.36 -3.55
N VAL A 108 5.88 -10.23 -3.99
CA VAL A 108 6.46 -9.39 -5.05
C VAL A 108 7.50 -8.43 -4.47
N ALA A 109 7.13 -7.70 -3.42
CA ALA A 109 8.01 -6.76 -2.73
C ALA A 109 7.45 -6.41 -1.33
N PRO A 110 8.30 -5.99 -0.38
CA PRO A 110 7.84 -5.25 0.80
C PRO A 110 7.10 -3.96 0.38
N VAL A 111 6.14 -3.52 1.19
CA VAL A 111 5.51 -2.20 0.99
C VAL A 111 6.58 -1.10 1.07
N GLY A 112 6.54 -0.17 0.12
CA GLY A 112 7.50 0.90 -0.12
C GLY A 112 8.72 0.51 -0.95
N GLN A 113 8.72 -0.70 -1.52
CA GLN A 113 9.82 -1.22 -2.33
C GLN A 113 9.36 -1.76 -3.69
N LEU A 114 8.17 -1.39 -4.16
CA LEU A 114 7.82 -1.62 -5.56
C LEU A 114 8.87 -0.93 -6.45
N ARG A 115 9.27 -1.64 -7.50
CA ARG A 115 10.19 -1.09 -8.50
C ARG A 115 9.36 -0.57 -9.65
N ALA A 116 9.72 0.61 -10.12
CA ALA A 116 9.18 1.11 -11.37
C ALA A 116 9.39 0.06 -12.47
N PRO A 117 8.41 -0.13 -13.38
CA PRO A 117 8.63 -0.93 -14.56
C PRO A 117 9.89 -0.42 -15.24
N ALA A 118 10.85 -1.30 -15.52
CA ALA A 118 12.07 -0.90 -16.20
C ALA A 118 11.67 -0.24 -17.52
N GLU A 119 12.00 1.03 -17.69
CA GLU A 119 11.84 1.72 -18.97
C GLU A 119 12.59 0.90 -20.03
N GLY A 120 11.85 0.32 -20.96
CA GLY A 120 12.38 -0.41 -22.11
C GLY A 120 12.81 0.51 -23.23
#